data_AF-A0A0K0XYW6-F1
#
_entry.id   AF-A0A0K0XYW6-F1
#
_cell.length_a   1.000
_cell.length_b   1.000
_cell.length_c   1.000
_cell.angle_alpha   90.00
_cell.angle_beta   90.00
_cell.angle_gamma   90.00
#
_symmetry.space_group_name_H-M   'P 1'
#
loop_
_entity.id
_entity.type
_entity.pdbx_description
1 polymer ?
#
loop_
_entity_poly.entity_id
_entity_poly.type
_entity_poly.pdbx_seq_one_letter_code
_entity_poly.pdbx_strand_id
1 'polypeptide(L)'
;MQIHGDLTINGRKYRKGDEIPWYFVYPFFLFHMGVFGLSGFFMAYASEGPGLVFLYMHGGIACVVYLIFYLVIFGIDRVRWMFINAGLGLFGIYAQIDWILSAFGKRAADYSAAVHFIPFFYYVLYTFLLHQMLLDLSRARDNERRRRWIDAAYIAGSLLVYGTIWLSQR
;
A
#
# COMPACT_ATOMS: atom_id res chain seq x y z
N MET A 1 15.16 10.93 -6.26
CA MET A 1 14.22 11.04 -5.13
C MET A 1 15.04 11.16 -3.87
N GLN A 2 14.86 12.24 -3.11
CA GLN A 2 15.60 12.48 -1.88
C GLN A 2 15.12 11.56 -0.76
N ILE A 3 16.05 10.95 -0.02
CA ILE A 3 15.72 10.09 1.13
C ILE A 3 15.72 10.88 2.45
N HIS A 4 14.95 10.39 3.42
CA HIS A 4 14.71 11.05 4.70
C HIS A 4 15.43 10.39 5.90
N GLY A 5 16.12 9.27 5.68
CA GLY A 5 16.97 8.58 6.65
C GLY A 5 18.18 7.90 6.00
N ASP A 6 19.01 7.25 6.81
CA ASP A 6 20.21 6.56 6.33
C ASP A 6 19.86 5.14 5.84
N LEU A 7 20.45 4.75 4.71
CA LEU A 7 20.18 3.48 4.05
C LEU A 7 21.45 2.90 3.42
N THR A 8 21.61 1.58 3.42
CA THR A 8 22.67 0.92 2.65
C THR A 8 22.04 0.04 1.58
N ILE A 9 22.40 0.26 0.32
CA ILE A 9 21.95 -0.56 -0.82
C ILE A 9 23.18 -1.08 -1.53
N ASN A 10 23.31 -2.40 -1.68
CA ASN A 10 24.44 -3.05 -2.36
C ASN A 10 25.81 -2.57 -1.87
N GLY A 11 25.97 -2.41 -0.55
CA GLY A 11 27.20 -1.92 0.07
C GLY A 11 27.45 -0.41 -0.03
N ARG A 12 26.65 0.33 -0.83
CA ARG A 12 26.71 1.79 -0.90
C ARG A 12 25.86 2.40 0.19
N LYS A 13 26.47 3.25 1.01
CA LYS A 13 25.79 4.05 2.04
C LYS A 13 25.17 5.29 1.41
N TYR A 14 23.91 5.53 1.73
CA TYR A 14 23.16 6.74 1.43
C TYR A 14 22.77 7.37 2.76
N ARG A 15 23.01 8.67 2.90
CA ARG A 15 22.64 9.47 4.07
C ARG A 15 21.35 10.20 3.81
N LYS A 16 20.67 10.60 4.89
CA LYS A 16 19.54 11.53 4.80
C LYS A 16 19.89 12.72 3.91
N GLY A 17 19.03 13.02 2.95
CA GLY A 17 19.21 14.10 1.98
C GLY A 17 19.85 13.66 0.66
N ASP A 18 20.43 12.46 0.59
CA ASP A 18 20.96 11.91 -0.65
C ASP A 18 19.83 11.57 -1.63
N GLU A 19 20.16 11.57 -2.92
CA GLU A 19 19.25 11.13 -3.96
C GLU A 19 19.46 9.66 -4.32
N ILE A 20 18.35 8.91 -4.35
CA ILE A 20 18.30 7.59 -4.94
C ILE A 20 17.48 7.59 -6.24
N PRO A 21 17.85 6.77 -7.22
CA PRO A 21 17.07 6.66 -8.46
C PRO A 21 15.75 5.95 -8.19
N TRP A 22 14.63 6.65 -8.41
CA TRP A 22 13.28 6.16 -8.13
C TRP A 22 12.94 4.90 -8.95
N TYR A 23 13.52 4.76 -10.14
CA TYR A 23 13.28 3.63 -11.04
C TYR A 23 13.90 2.31 -10.56
N PHE A 24 14.75 2.33 -9.53
CA PHE A 24 15.16 1.10 -8.83
C PHE A 24 14.25 0.79 -7.64
N VAL A 25 13.77 1.84 -6.96
CA VAL A 25 12.95 1.68 -5.75
C VAL A 25 11.57 1.17 -6.10
N TYR A 26 10.84 1.86 -6.99
CA TYR A 26 9.44 1.54 -7.24
C TYR A 26 9.23 0.15 -7.83
N PRO A 27 9.95 -0.28 -8.89
CA PRO A 27 9.74 -1.62 -9.43
C PRO A 27 10.04 -2.72 -8.41
N PHE A 28 11.11 -2.58 -7.62
CA PHE A 28 11.45 -3.54 -6.58
C PHE A 28 10.34 -3.64 -5.53
N PHE A 29 9.96 -2.52 -4.91
CA PHE A 29 8.96 -2.55 -3.84
C PHE A 29 7.56 -2.92 -4.37
N LEU A 30 7.16 -2.44 -5.55
CA LEU A 30 5.85 -2.80 -6.12
C LEU A 30 5.77 -4.29 -6.45
N PHE A 31 6.79 -4.85 -7.11
CA PHE A 31 6.80 -6.27 -7.41
C PHE A 31 6.84 -7.11 -6.12
N HIS A 32 7.76 -6.78 -5.21
CA HIS A 32 7.94 -7.52 -3.97
C HIS A 32 6.67 -7.46 -3.10
N MET A 33 6.11 -6.27 -2.88
CA MET A 33 4.86 -6.13 -2.12
C MET A 33 3.66 -6.72 -2.83
N GLY A 34 3.61 -6.70 -4.16
CA GLY A 34 2.53 -7.33 -4.91
C GLY A 34 2.49 -8.83 -4.66
N VAL A 35 3.64 -9.51 -4.75
CA VAL A 35 3.75 -10.94 -4.49
C VAL A 35 3.48 -11.28 -3.02
N PHE A 36 4.08 -10.54 -2.08
CA PHE A 36 3.88 -10.79 -0.64
C PHE A 36 2.47 -10.42 -0.16
N GLY A 37 1.89 -9.35 -0.69
CA GLY A 37 0.52 -8.94 -0.39
C GLY A 37 -0.50 -9.94 -0.93
N LEU A 38 -0.29 -10.47 -2.14
CA LEU A 38 -1.12 -11.53 -2.71
C LEU A 38 -1.00 -12.83 -1.89
N SER A 39 0.23 -13.21 -1.52
CA SER A 39 0.46 -14.34 -0.62
C SER A 39 -0.24 -14.15 0.73
N GLY A 40 -0.11 -12.96 1.34
CA GLY A 40 -0.79 -12.60 2.58
C GLY A 40 -2.32 -12.65 2.47
N PHE A 41 -2.88 -12.22 1.33
CA PHE A 41 -4.30 -12.32 1.04
C PHE A 41 -4.76 -13.79 1.02
N PHE A 42 -4.07 -14.66 0.27
CA PHE A 42 -4.42 -16.07 0.22
C PHE A 42 -4.23 -16.77 1.57
N MET A 43 -3.17 -16.46 2.31
CA MET A 43 -2.98 -16.99 3.67
C MET A 43 -4.09 -16.56 4.63
N ALA A 44 -4.67 -15.37 4.45
CA ALA A 44 -5.76 -14.88 5.28
C ALA A 44 -7.12 -15.53 4.93
N TYR A 45 -7.40 -15.75 3.64
CA TYR A 45 -8.75 -16.11 3.19
C TYR A 45 -8.88 -17.53 2.62
N ALA A 46 -7.81 -18.27 2.37
CA ALA A 46 -7.90 -19.67 1.94
C ALA A 46 -8.45 -20.56 3.05
N SER A 47 -9.19 -21.61 2.67
CA SER A 47 -9.79 -22.58 3.62
C SER A 47 -8.73 -23.33 4.44
N GLU A 48 -7.55 -23.55 3.86
CA GLU A 48 -6.41 -24.24 4.49
C GLU A 48 -5.29 -23.26 4.88
N GLY A 49 -5.65 -22.05 5.30
CA GLY A 49 -4.67 -21.04 5.72
C GLY A 49 -3.89 -21.43 6.99
N PRO A 50 -2.68 -20.87 7.20
CA PRO A 50 -1.79 -21.22 8.32
C PRO A 50 -2.26 -20.72 9.70
N GLY A 51 -3.47 -20.18 9.79
CA GLY A 51 -4.06 -19.60 11.00
C GLY A 51 -3.59 -18.17 11.31
N LEU A 52 -4.29 -17.53 12.25
CA LEU A 52 -4.09 -16.11 12.59
C LEU A 52 -2.69 -15.82 13.16
N VAL A 53 -2.15 -16.69 14.00
CA VAL A 53 -0.82 -16.46 14.63
C VAL A 53 0.25 -16.35 13.56
N PHE A 54 0.28 -17.27 12.60
CA PHE A 54 1.24 -17.22 11.51
C PHE A 54 1.02 -15.99 10.62
N LEU A 55 -0.24 -15.65 10.31
CA LEU A 55 -0.58 -14.48 9.51
C LEU A 55 -0.02 -13.19 10.11
N TYR A 56 -0.16 -13.00 11.42
CA TYR A 56 0.36 -11.82 12.12
C TYR A 56 1.89 -11.85 12.28
N MET A 57 2.47 -13.00 12.57
CA MET A 57 3.93 -13.13 12.68
C MET A 57 4.61 -12.88 11.34
N HIS A 58 4.18 -13.55 10.28
CA HIS A 58 4.79 -13.40 8.97
C HIS A 58 4.37 -12.10 8.28
N GLY A 59 3.07 -11.89 8.11
CA GLY A 59 2.53 -10.73 7.40
C GLY A 59 2.72 -9.43 8.18
N GLY A 60 2.53 -9.45 9.51
CA GLY A 60 2.70 -8.27 10.35
C GLY A 60 4.14 -7.79 10.40
N ILE A 61 5.12 -8.69 10.56
CA ILE A 61 6.55 -8.32 10.50
C ILE A 61 6.87 -7.70 9.14
N ALA A 62 6.42 -8.31 8.04
CA ALA A 62 6.65 -7.78 6.71
C ALA A 62 6.07 -6.35 6.55
N CYS A 63 4.83 -6.12 7.00
CA CYS A 63 4.23 -4.78 6.98
C CYS A 63 5.02 -3.75 7.80
N VAL A 64 5.53 -4.13 8.98
CA VAL A 64 6.37 -3.25 9.80
C VAL A 64 7.69 -2.94 9.10
N VAL A 65 8.32 -3.93 8.46
CA VAL A 65 9.56 -3.73 7.69
C VAL A 65 9.31 -2.74 6.54
N TYR A 66 8.22 -2.90 5.78
CA TYR A 66 7.87 -1.93 4.74
C TYR A 66 7.63 -0.53 5.30
N LEU A 67 6.97 -0.42 6.44
CA LEU A 67 6.75 0.86 7.11
C LEU A 67 8.07 1.55 7.48
N ILE A 68 9.05 0.80 7.98
CA ILE A 68 10.39 1.33 8.28
C ILE A 68 11.05 1.85 6.99
N PHE A 69 11.01 1.08 5.91
CA PHE A 69 11.52 1.55 4.62
C PHE A 69 10.80 2.81 4.15
N TYR A 70 9.49 2.91 4.33
CA TYR A 70 8.74 4.09 3.91
C TYR A 70 9.08 5.32 4.72
N LEU A 71 9.33 5.18 6.02
CA LEU A 71 9.81 6.28 6.85
C LEU A 71 11.19 6.77 6.39
N VAL A 72 12.09 5.85 6.07
CA VAL A 72 13.45 6.17 5.58
C VAL A 72 13.40 6.81 4.18
N ILE A 73 12.56 6.30 3.29
CA ILE A 73 12.54 6.69 1.88
C ILE A 73 11.67 7.94 1.65
N PHE A 74 10.48 8.01 2.25
CA PHE A 74 9.47 9.04 1.97
C PHE A 74 9.27 10.04 3.11
N GLY A 75 9.80 9.76 4.29
CA GLY A 75 9.70 10.63 5.46
C GLY A 75 8.40 10.50 6.26
N ILE A 76 8.45 10.97 7.49
CA ILE A 76 7.37 10.83 8.48
C ILE A 76 6.06 11.50 8.04
N ASP A 77 6.14 12.67 7.41
CA ASP A 77 4.93 13.42 7.01
C ASP A 77 4.13 12.66 5.96
N ARG A 78 4.81 12.02 5.00
CA ARG A 78 4.14 11.22 3.96
C ARG A 78 3.51 9.97 4.53
N VAL A 79 4.22 9.28 5.42
CA VAL A 79 3.72 8.08 6.10
C VAL A 79 2.55 8.42 7.03
N ARG A 80 2.58 9.57 7.72
CA ARG A 80 1.45 10.04 8.51
C ARG A 80 0.23 10.30 7.63
N TRP A 81 0.40 10.97 6.49
CA TRP A 81 -0.68 11.21 5.54
C TRP A 81 -1.26 9.92 4.94
N MET A 82 -0.42 8.90 4.70
CA MET A 82 -0.88 7.56 4.30
C MET A 82 -1.92 7.00 5.28
N PHE A 83 -1.62 7.03 6.59
CA PHE A 83 -2.54 6.49 7.60
C PHE A 83 -3.82 7.32 7.73
N ILE A 84 -3.74 8.65 7.62
CA ILE A 84 -4.93 9.52 7.63
C ILE A 84 -5.84 9.16 6.44
N ASN A 85 -5.27 9.07 5.23
CA ASN A 85 -6.02 8.72 4.03
C ASN A 85 -6.60 7.31 4.10
N ALA A 86 -5.84 6.35 4.62
CA ALA A 86 -6.30 4.98 4.83
C ALA A 86 -7.48 4.91 5.81
N GLY A 87 -7.41 5.66 6.92
CA GLY A 87 -8.49 5.74 7.90
C GLY A 87 -9.78 6.32 7.29
N LEU A 88 -9.67 7.42 6.55
CA LEU A 88 -10.80 8.02 5.83
C LEU A 88 -11.34 7.11 4.73
N GLY A 89 -10.46 6.32 4.10
CA GLY A 89 -10.78 5.41 3.00
C GLY A 89 -11.12 3.98 3.42
N LEU A 90 -11.27 3.68 4.71
CA LEU A 90 -11.41 2.30 5.21
C LEU A 90 -12.60 1.57 4.58
N PHE A 91 -13.72 2.27 4.36
CA PHE A 91 -14.88 1.73 3.66
C PHE A 91 -14.55 1.32 2.22
N GLY A 92 -13.77 2.14 1.51
CA GLY A 92 -13.31 1.83 0.15
C GLY A 92 -12.38 0.61 0.12
N ILE A 93 -11.48 0.49 1.10
CA ILE A 93 -10.62 -0.69 1.26
C ILE A 93 -11.48 -1.94 1.49
N TYR A 94 -12.47 -1.86 2.38
CA TYR A 94 -13.39 -2.96 2.65
C TYR A 94 -14.15 -3.39 1.39
N ALA A 95 -14.74 -2.45 0.66
CA ALA A 95 -15.45 -2.73 -0.58
C ALA A 95 -14.53 -3.36 -1.64
N GLN A 96 -13.30 -2.85 -1.78
CA GLN A 96 -12.32 -3.40 -2.71
C GLN A 96 -11.94 -4.85 -2.36
N ILE A 97 -11.69 -5.14 -1.08
CA ILE A 97 -11.34 -6.48 -0.62
C ILE A 97 -12.53 -7.44 -0.75
N ASP A 98 -13.74 -6.99 -0.41
CA ASP A 98 -14.98 -7.76 -0.61
C ASP A 98 -15.21 -8.10 -2.09
N TRP A 99 -14.89 -7.17 -3.00
CA TRP A 99 -14.95 -7.41 -4.44
C TRP A 99 -13.94 -8.45 -4.91
N ILE A 100 -12.69 -8.37 -4.44
CA ILE A 100 -11.68 -9.40 -4.74
C ILE A 100 -12.16 -10.75 -4.20
N LEU A 101 -12.68 -10.81 -2.97
CA LEU A 101 -13.22 -12.04 -2.38
C LEU A 101 -14.44 -12.59 -3.14
N SER A 102 -15.30 -11.72 -3.65
CA SER A 102 -16.49 -12.11 -4.40
C SER A 102 -16.13 -12.87 -5.67
N ALA A 103 -14.99 -12.56 -6.30
CA ALA A 103 -14.46 -13.33 -7.43
C ALA A 103 -14.12 -14.80 -7.07
N PHE A 104 -13.97 -15.10 -5.77
CA PHE A 104 -13.74 -16.45 -5.23
C PHE A 104 -14.97 -17.02 -4.52
N GLY A 105 -16.15 -16.41 -4.69
CA GLY A 105 -17.40 -16.84 -4.04
C GLY A 105 -17.43 -16.59 -2.53
N LYS A 106 -16.62 -15.64 -2.04
CA LYS A 106 -16.49 -15.28 -0.62
C LYS A 106 -16.90 -13.83 -0.39
N ARG A 107 -17.30 -13.49 0.83
CA ARG A 107 -17.61 -12.12 1.24
C ARG A 107 -16.66 -11.70 2.34
N ALA A 108 -16.33 -10.40 2.41
CA ALA A 108 -15.54 -9.89 3.52
C ALA A 108 -16.27 -10.13 4.86
N ALA A 109 -17.60 -10.02 4.87
CA ALA A 109 -18.43 -10.29 6.05
C ALA A 109 -18.34 -11.73 6.61
N ASP A 110 -17.83 -12.68 5.82
CA ASP A 110 -17.66 -14.08 6.26
C ASP A 110 -16.49 -14.24 7.25
N TYR A 111 -15.63 -13.22 7.39
CA TYR A 111 -14.41 -13.26 8.18
C TYR A 111 -14.46 -12.26 9.34
N SER A 112 -13.71 -12.55 10.41
CA SER A 112 -13.57 -11.61 11.51
C SER A 112 -12.65 -10.44 11.13
N ALA A 113 -12.81 -9.29 11.79
CA ALA A 113 -11.97 -8.13 11.58
C ALA A 113 -10.46 -8.41 11.74
N ALA A 114 -10.09 -9.39 12.58
CA ALA A 114 -8.70 -9.80 12.77
C ALA A 114 -8.08 -10.41 11.50
N VAL A 115 -8.86 -11.17 10.71
CA VAL A 115 -8.40 -11.75 9.44
C VAL A 115 -8.08 -10.65 8.43
N HIS A 116 -8.88 -9.58 8.41
CA HIS A 116 -8.74 -8.47 7.47
C HIS A 116 -7.52 -7.59 7.73
N PHE A 117 -7.00 -7.55 8.96
CA PHE A 117 -5.99 -6.58 9.37
C PHE A 117 -4.74 -6.60 8.47
N ILE A 118 -4.16 -7.77 8.23
CA ILE A 118 -2.95 -7.92 7.40
C ILE A 118 -3.24 -7.57 5.93
N PRO A 119 -4.24 -8.15 5.25
CA PRO A 119 -4.58 -7.76 3.87
C PRO A 119 -4.89 -6.26 3.71
N PHE A 120 -5.61 -5.66 4.65
CA PHE A 120 -5.95 -4.23 4.60
C PHE A 120 -4.69 -3.38 4.76
N PHE A 121 -3.81 -3.75 5.69
CA PHE A 121 -2.58 -2.99 5.87
C PHE A 121 -1.66 -3.09 4.65
N TYR A 122 -1.56 -4.27 4.03
CA TYR A 122 -0.87 -4.43 2.74
C TYR A 122 -1.47 -3.54 1.66
N TYR A 123 -2.80 -3.49 1.56
CA TYR A 123 -3.49 -2.63 0.60
C TYR A 123 -3.13 -1.15 0.81
N VAL A 124 -3.11 -0.68 2.05
CA VAL A 124 -2.70 0.70 2.40
C VAL A 124 -1.26 0.97 1.97
N LEU A 125 -0.33 0.09 2.31
CA LEU A 125 1.07 0.27 1.97
C LEU A 125 1.25 0.27 0.44
N TYR A 126 0.59 -0.65 -0.26
CA TYR A 126 0.69 -0.80 -1.71
C TYR A 126 0.13 0.41 -2.47
N THR A 127 -1.06 0.87 -2.09
CA THR A 127 -1.70 2.05 -2.71
C THR A 127 -0.93 3.33 -2.44
N PHE A 128 -0.35 3.47 -1.23
CA PHE A 128 0.57 4.56 -0.94
C PHE A 128 1.79 4.55 -1.86
N LEU A 129 2.40 3.38 -2.09
CA LEU A 129 3.56 3.26 -2.97
C LEU A 129 3.22 3.65 -4.41
N LEU A 130 2.07 3.21 -4.92
CA LEU A 130 1.56 3.60 -6.22
C LEU A 130 1.39 5.12 -6.31
N HIS A 131 0.80 5.75 -5.29
CA HIS A 131 0.63 7.20 -5.24
C HIS A 131 1.97 7.94 -5.22
N GLN A 132 2.94 7.47 -4.44
CA GLN A 132 4.29 8.03 -4.43
C GLN A 132 4.96 7.90 -5.81
N MET A 133 4.82 6.75 -6.47
CA MET A 133 5.32 6.53 -7.83
C MET A 133 4.71 7.51 -8.82
N LEU A 134 3.39 7.72 -8.77
CA LEU A 134 2.71 8.68 -9.65
C LEU A 134 3.23 10.11 -9.44
N LEU A 135 3.51 10.51 -8.21
CA LEU A 135 4.09 11.83 -7.90
C LEU A 135 5.50 12.00 -8.48
N ASP A 136 6.34 10.96 -8.45
CA ASP A 136 7.68 11.02 -9.02
C ASP A 136 7.67 10.94 -10.55
N LEU A 137 6.84 10.07 -11.13
CA LEU A 137 6.68 9.96 -12.59
C LEU A 137 6.18 11.27 -13.21
N SER A 138 5.25 11.94 -12.54
CA SER A 138 4.70 13.24 -12.97
C SER A 138 5.59 14.44 -12.63
N ARG A 139 6.74 14.22 -11.97
CA ARG A 139 7.62 15.26 -11.43
C ARG A 139 6.84 16.28 -10.59
N ALA A 140 5.86 15.79 -9.84
CA ALA A 140 4.96 16.60 -9.02
C ALA A 140 5.47 16.76 -7.58
N ARG A 141 6.46 15.96 -7.15
CA ARG A 141 6.98 15.96 -5.78
C ARG A 141 7.35 17.36 -5.28
N ASP A 142 8.03 18.14 -6.11
CA ASP A 142 8.57 19.47 -5.76
C ASP A 142 7.74 20.63 -6.33
N ASN A 143 6.59 20.35 -6.96
CA ASN A 143 5.72 21.36 -7.54
C ASN A 143 4.32 21.27 -6.95
N GLU A 144 3.98 22.18 -6.05
CA GLU A 144 2.71 22.18 -5.32
C GLU A 144 1.47 22.20 -6.23
N ARG A 145 1.54 22.93 -7.36
CA ARG A 145 0.42 22.99 -8.30
C ARG A 145 0.21 21.63 -8.97
N ARG A 146 1.28 21.00 -9.45
CA ARG A 146 1.21 19.66 -10.07
C ARG A 146 0.81 18.61 -9.06
N ARG A 147 1.35 18.68 -7.84
CA ARG A 147 1.01 17.77 -6.74
C ARG A 147 -0.49 17.79 -6.46
N ARG A 148 -1.10 18.98 -6.31
CA ARG A 148 -2.54 19.10 -6.09
C ARG A 148 -3.37 18.46 -7.21
N TRP A 149 -2.96 18.62 -8.47
CA TRP A 149 -3.64 17.98 -9.59
C TRP A 149 -3.51 16.46 -9.58
N ILE A 150 -2.32 15.93 -9.29
CA ILE A 150 -2.10 14.48 -9.21
C ILE A 150 -2.83 13.88 -8.02
N ASP A 151 -2.84 14.56 -6.87
CA ASP A 151 -3.60 14.14 -5.69
C ASP A 151 -5.11 14.12 -6.00
N ALA A 152 -5.63 15.16 -6.65
CA ALA A 152 -7.04 15.20 -7.08
C ALA A 152 -7.38 14.10 -8.09
N ALA A 153 -6.51 13.88 -9.09
CA ALA A 153 -6.69 12.82 -10.08
C ALA A 153 -6.64 11.43 -9.45
N TYR A 154 -5.75 11.22 -8.48
CA TYR A 154 -5.65 9.97 -7.73
C TYR A 154 -6.91 9.70 -6.90
N ILE A 155 -7.44 10.72 -6.21
CA ILE A 155 -8.68 10.62 -5.44
C ILE A 155 -9.87 10.35 -6.37
N ALA A 156 -10.02 11.13 -7.45
CA ALA A 156 -11.10 10.97 -8.41
C ALA A 156 -11.05 9.58 -9.06
N GLY A 157 -9.87 9.12 -9.47
CA GLY A 157 -9.67 7.77 -10.01
C GLY A 157 -10.02 6.69 -9.00
N SER A 158 -9.61 6.84 -7.74
CA SER A 158 -9.96 5.90 -6.66
C SER A 158 -11.48 5.84 -6.43
N LEU A 159 -12.15 7.01 -6.38
CA LEU A 159 -13.61 7.09 -6.23
C LEU A 159 -14.35 6.46 -7.41
N LEU A 160 -13.86 6.66 -8.64
CA LEU A 160 -14.41 6.01 -9.83
C LEU A 160 -14.26 4.49 -9.75
N VAL A 161 -13.07 3.99 -9.40
CA VAL A 161 -12.82 2.56 -9.23
C VAL A 161 -13.75 1.98 -8.16
N TYR A 162 -13.80 2.59 -6.96
CA TYR A 162 -14.68 2.13 -5.89
C TYR A 162 -16.16 2.21 -6.27
N GLY A 163 -16.58 3.27 -6.96
CA GLY A 163 -17.96 3.45 -7.43
C GLY A 163 -18.36 2.41 -8.48
N THR A 164 -17.49 2.13 -9.46
CA THR A 164 -17.74 1.09 -10.47
C THR A 164 -17.81 -0.30 -9.86
N ILE A 165 -16.91 -0.61 -8.93
CA ILE A 165 -16.92 -1.87 -8.17
C ILE A 165 -18.23 -2.00 -7.40
N TRP A 166 -18.61 -0.98 -6.65
CA TRP A 166 -19.85 -0.98 -5.88
C TRP A 166 -21.09 -1.20 -6.76
N LEU A 167 -21.15 -0.56 -7.93
CA LEU A 167 -22.24 -0.75 -8.89
C LEU A 167 -22.26 -2.15 -9.50
N SER A 168 -21.11 -2.79 -9.68
CA SER A 168 -21.01 -4.15 -10.22
C SER A 168 -21.40 -5.25 -9.22
N GLN A 169 -21.45 -4.92 -7.93
CA GLN A 169 -21.81 -5.85 -6.85
C GLN A 169 -23.28 -5.74 -6.42
N ARG A 170 -24.06 -4.84 -7.04
CA ARG A 170 -25.52 -4.77 -6.90
C ARG A 170 -26.19 -5.67 -7.94
#